data_AF-A0A1V4TJ48-F1
#
_entry.id   AF-A0A1V4TJ48-F1
#
_cell.length_a   1.000
_cell.length_b   1.000
_cell.length_c   1.000
_cell.angle_alpha   90.00
_cell.angle_beta   90.00
_cell.angle_gamma   90.00
#
_symmetry.space_group_name_H-M   'P 1'
#
loop_
_entity.id
_entity.type
_entity.pdbx_description
1 polymer ?
#
loop_
_entity_poly.entity_id
_entity_poly.type
_entity_poly.pdbx_seq_one_letter_code
_entity_poly.pdbx_strand_id
1 'polypeptide(L)'
;MSDEKYFQNITLRERAIFEGAITMGALFHQFVGTPVSPKSVNSLEKAIEESLTLQPCIESVNVKISPQLMEEAENEYQYLSLTGEMLDVRVVSHYEGVKVVVRMHYIEELQYPLMYVEEID
;
A
#
# COMPACT_ATOMS: atom_id res chain seq x y z
N MET A 1 21.04 -1.38 -14.75
CA MET A 1 19.86 -0.60 -15.18
C MET A 1 20.26 0.87 -15.38
N SER A 2 19.58 1.64 -16.22
CA SER A 2 20.00 3.02 -16.59
C SER A 2 19.91 4.04 -15.44
N ASP A 3 19.27 3.64 -14.34
CA ASP A 3 18.97 4.42 -13.15
C ASP A 3 20.00 4.26 -12.02
N GLU A 4 20.88 3.24 -12.06
CA GLU A 4 21.89 2.97 -11.01
C GLU A 4 22.72 4.20 -10.64
N LYS A 5 23.04 5.06 -11.61
CA LYS A 5 23.82 6.29 -11.38
C LYS A 5 23.15 7.26 -10.39
N TYR A 6 21.84 7.18 -10.21
CA TYR A 6 21.07 8.05 -9.31
C TYR A 6 21.00 7.51 -7.88
N PHE A 7 21.39 6.26 -7.65
CA PHE A 7 21.32 5.59 -6.34
C PHE A 7 22.70 5.23 -5.78
N GLN A 8 23.78 5.76 -6.35
CA GLN A 8 25.16 5.49 -5.91
C GLN A 8 25.48 6.02 -4.50
N ASN A 9 24.63 6.90 -3.95
CA ASN A 9 24.78 7.50 -2.64
C ASN A 9 23.94 6.81 -1.54
N ILE A 10 23.28 5.70 -1.85
CA ILE A 10 22.50 4.91 -0.90
C ILE A 10 22.90 3.43 -0.98
N THR A 11 22.78 2.73 0.15
CA THR A 11 23.00 1.29 0.27
C THR A 11 21.85 0.49 -0.35
N LEU A 12 22.07 -0.81 -0.57
CA LEU A 12 21.02 -1.73 -1.04
C LEU A 12 19.81 -1.73 -0.10
N ARG A 13 20.05 -1.70 1.22
CA ARG A 13 19.01 -1.61 2.25
C ARG A 13 18.21 -0.32 2.15
N GLU A 14 18.88 0.81 2.02
CA GLU A 14 18.20 2.11 1.85
C GLU A 14 17.37 2.14 0.57
N ARG A 15 17.87 1.56 -0.53
CA ARG A 15 17.12 1.47 -1.78
C ARG A 15 15.87 0.60 -1.65
N ALA A 16 15.97 -0.58 -1.03
CA ALA A 16 14.81 -1.43 -0.81
C ALA A 16 13.73 -0.73 0.04
N ILE A 17 14.13 -0.03 1.11
CA ILE A 17 13.20 0.78 1.93
C ILE A 17 12.57 1.90 1.09
N PHE A 18 13.39 2.60 0.31
CA PHE A 18 12.96 3.73 -0.51
C PHE A 18 11.87 3.36 -1.52
N GLU A 19 12.04 2.27 -2.25
CA GLU A 19 11.08 1.80 -3.26
C GLU A 19 9.75 1.34 -2.61
N GLY A 20 9.84 0.66 -1.46
CA GLY A 20 8.65 0.29 -0.68
C GLY A 20 7.88 1.50 -0.17
N ALA A 21 8.60 2.54 0.29
CA ALA A 21 8.01 3.79 0.76
C ALA A 21 7.36 4.60 -0.38
N ILE A 22 8.00 4.67 -1.56
CA ILE A 22 7.39 5.26 -2.77
C ILE A 22 6.07 4.58 -3.09
N THR A 23 6.07 3.24 -3.11
CA THR A 23 4.89 2.45 -3.44
C THR A 23 3.76 2.70 -2.45
N MET A 24 4.06 2.82 -1.15
CA MET A 24 3.06 3.11 -0.13
C MET A 24 2.46 4.53 -0.27
N GLY A 25 3.30 5.53 -0.57
CA GLY A 25 2.83 6.88 -0.86
C GLY A 25 1.96 6.94 -2.13
N ALA A 26 2.38 6.24 -3.19
CA ALA A 26 1.63 6.11 -4.42
C ALA A 26 0.28 5.43 -4.19
N LEU A 27 0.25 4.31 -3.45
CA LEU A 27 -0.99 3.63 -3.06
C LEU A 27 -1.99 4.59 -2.42
N PHE A 28 -1.54 5.33 -1.39
CA PHE A 28 -2.43 6.17 -0.61
C PHE A 28 -3.04 7.27 -1.47
N HIS A 29 -2.22 8.02 -2.20
CA HIS A 29 -2.71 9.17 -2.96
C HIS A 29 -3.38 8.81 -4.29
N GLN A 30 -3.08 7.65 -4.87
CA GLN A 30 -3.71 7.21 -6.12
C GLN A 30 -5.12 6.65 -5.91
N PHE A 31 -5.37 5.95 -4.80
CA PHE A 31 -6.59 5.19 -4.60
C PHE A 31 -7.56 5.79 -3.58
N VAL A 32 -7.11 6.59 -2.61
CA VAL A 32 -8.02 7.30 -1.69
C VAL A 32 -9.00 8.16 -2.48
N GLY A 33 -10.28 8.07 -2.10
CA GLY A 33 -11.41 8.71 -2.78
C GLY A 33 -12.12 7.79 -3.77
N THR A 34 -11.54 6.65 -4.15
CA THR A 34 -12.17 5.69 -5.08
C THR A 34 -13.50 5.19 -4.51
N PRO A 35 -14.61 5.25 -5.27
CA PRO A 35 -15.87 4.64 -4.86
C PRO A 35 -15.72 3.13 -4.67
N VAL A 36 -16.09 2.62 -3.50
CA VAL A 36 -16.00 1.20 -3.15
C VAL A 36 -17.27 0.75 -2.43
N SER A 37 -17.63 -0.51 -2.67
CA SER A 37 -18.79 -1.18 -2.07
C SER A 37 -18.41 -2.63 -1.72
N PRO A 38 -19.20 -3.33 -0.90
CA PRO A 38 -18.99 -4.76 -0.64
C PRO A 38 -18.93 -5.63 -1.91
N LYS A 39 -19.55 -5.19 -3.00
CA LYS A 39 -19.54 -5.90 -4.30
C LYS A 39 -18.25 -5.67 -5.09
N SER A 40 -17.64 -4.48 -4.97
CA SER A 40 -16.46 -4.09 -5.75
C SER A 40 -15.14 -4.21 -4.98
N VAL A 41 -15.18 -4.33 -3.65
CA VAL A 41 -14.00 -4.33 -2.78
C VAL A 41 -12.92 -5.32 -3.23
N ASN A 42 -13.28 -6.58 -3.47
CA ASN A 42 -12.33 -7.60 -3.90
C ASN A 42 -11.68 -7.29 -5.26
N SER A 43 -12.45 -6.70 -6.19
CA SER A 43 -11.90 -6.30 -7.49
C SER A 43 -10.98 -5.09 -7.38
N LEU A 44 -11.27 -4.16 -6.45
CA LEU A 44 -10.43 -3.00 -6.19
C LEU A 44 -9.12 -3.41 -5.49
N GLU A 45 -9.19 -4.25 -4.45
CA GLU A 45 -8.00 -4.84 -3.80
C GLU A 45 -7.05 -5.42 -4.86
N LYS A 46 -7.57 -6.31 -5.71
CA LYS A 46 -6.80 -6.95 -6.77
C LYS A 46 -6.22 -5.96 -7.78
N ALA A 47 -7.00 -4.97 -8.20
CA ALA A 47 -6.52 -3.94 -9.12
C ALA A 47 -5.38 -3.11 -8.52
N ILE A 48 -5.45 -2.79 -7.22
CA ILE A 48 -4.38 -2.09 -6.49
C ILE A 48 -3.12 -2.98 -6.44
N GLU A 49 -3.26 -4.23 -6.02
CA GLU A 49 -2.14 -5.19 -5.92
C GLU A 49 -1.41 -5.35 -7.26
N GLU A 50 -2.17 -5.62 -8.34
CA GLU A 50 -1.62 -5.80 -9.69
C GLU A 50 -0.95 -4.53 -10.20
N SER A 51 -1.55 -3.35 -9.97
CA SER A 51 -1.01 -2.06 -10.44
C SER A 51 0.31 -1.71 -9.74
N LEU A 52 0.38 -1.91 -8.42
CA LEU A 52 1.54 -1.52 -7.61
C LEU A 52 2.71 -2.49 -7.73
N THR A 53 2.44 -3.76 -8.01
CA THR A 53 3.50 -4.76 -8.30
C THR A 53 4.29 -4.42 -9.58
N LEU A 54 3.77 -3.55 -10.45
CA LEU A 54 4.50 -3.05 -11.62
C LEU A 54 5.59 -2.02 -11.27
N GLN A 55 5.60 -1.48 -10.05
CA GLN A 55 6.60 -0.50 -9.64
C GLN A 55 7.98 -1.14 -9.43
N PRO A 56 9.07 -0.36 -9.53
CA PRO A 56 10.43 -0.86 -9.35
C PRO A 56 10.61 -1.58 -8.00
N CYS A 57 11.29 -2.72 -8.05
CA CYS A 57 11.70 -3.48 -6.87
C CYS A 57 10.55 -4.02 -6.01
N ILE A 58 9.30 -4.01 -6.48
CA ILE A 58 8.17 -4.56 -5.74
C ILE A 58 8.00 -6.04 -6.07
N GLU A 59 8.22 -6.89 -5.08
CA GLU A 59 8.08 -8.35 -5.20
C GLU A 59 6.62 -8.78 -5.03
N SER A 60 5.91 -8.18 -4.07
CA SER A 60 4.49 -8.43 -3.86
C SER A 60 3.80 -7.29 -3.12
N VAL A 61 2.49 -7.16 -3.34
CA VAL A 61 1.62 -6.26 -2.61
C VAL A 61 0.42 -7.06 -2.14
N ASN A 62 0.04 -6.88 -0.88
CA ASN A 62 -1.20 -7.42 -0.33
C ASN A 62 -2.05 -6.28 0.20
N VAL A 63 -3.30 -6.22 -0.24
CA VAL A 63 -4.26 -5.19 0.13
C VAL A 63 -5.49 -5.85 0.73
N LYS A 64 -5.89 -5.31 1.88
CA LYS A 64 -7.16 -5.59 2.54
C LYS A 64 -7.87 -4.25 2.77
N ILE A 65 -9.12 -4.17 2.35
CA ILE A 65 -9.98 -3.03 2.63
C ILE A 65 -11.06 -3.50 3.60
N SER A 66 -11.06 -2.95 4.81
CA SER A 66 -11.91 -3.40 5.92
C SER A 66 -13.41 -3.37 5.57
N PRO A 67 -14.09 -4.53 5.45
CA PRO A 67 -15.51 -4.58 5.10
C PRO A 67 -16.42 -4.08 6.22
N GLN A 68 -15.99 -4.15 7.47
CA GLN A 68 -16.75 -3.68 8.64
C GLN A 68 -17.07 -2.19 8.53
N LEU A 69 -16.10 -1.39 8.07
CA LEU A 69 -16.30 0.04 7.79
C LEU A 69 -17.23 0.28 6.58
N MET A 70 -17.48 -0.73 5.76
CA MET A 70 -18.44 -0.67 4.65
C MET A 70 -19.85 -1.14 5.02
N GLU A 71 -20.01 -1.95 6.07
CA GLU A 71 -21.34 -2.37 6.56
C GLU A 71 -22.12 -1.18 7.14
N GLU A 72 -21.41 -0.15 7.63
CA GLU A 72 -21.99 1.13 8.05
C GLU A 72 -22.51 1.98 6.90
N ALA A 73 -22.28 1.58 5.63
CA ALA A 73 -22.81 2.25 4.45
C ALA A 73 -24.31 1.96 4.25
N GLU A 74 -25.15 2.21 5.26
CA GLU A 74 -26.59 2.37 5.12
C GLU A 74 -26.94 3.75 4.52
N ASN A 75 -26.21 4.17 3.49
CA ASN A 75 -26.55 5.37 2.74
C ASN A 75 -27.41 5.02 1.52
N GLU A 76 -28.18 5.99 1.03
CA GLU A 76 -29.11 5.84 -0.10
C GLU A 76 -28.44 5.27 -1.36
N TYR A 77 -27.11 5.45 -1.47
CA TYR A 77 -26.31 5.15 -2.67
C TYR A 77 -25.49 3.85 -2.56
N GLN A 78 -25.45 3.17 -1.40
CA GLN A 78 -24.79 1.88 -1.15
C GLN A 78 -23.28 1.82 -1.49
N TYR A 79 -22.56 2.94 -1.37
CA TYR A 79 -21.10 2.98 -1.55
C TYR A 79 -20.43 4.01 -0.62
N LEU A 80 -19.13 3.87 -0.42
CA LEU A 80 -18.28 4.82 0.29
C LEU A 80 -17.12 5.26 -0.59
N SER A 81 -16.54 6.41 -0.30
CA SER A 81 -15.21 6.77 -0.81
C SER A 81 -14.16 6.09 0.04
N LEU A 82 -13.23 5.37 -0.60
CA LEU A 82 -12.12 4.71 0.08
C LEU A 82 -11.30 5.73 0.88
N THR A 83 -11.11 5.51 2.18
CA THR A 83 -10.26 6.32 3.04
C THR A 83 -9.00 5.56 3.44
N GLY A 84 -8.00 6.28 3.95
CA GLY A 84 -6.78 5.68 4.49
C GLY A 84 -7.02 4.73 5.66
N GLU A 85 -8.05 5.00 6.46
CA GLU A 85 -8.40 4.20 7.66
C GLU A 85 -8.93 2.82 7.29
N MET A 86 -9.50 2.68 6.09
CA MET A 86 -10.02 1.41 5.58
C MET A 86 -8.92 0.50 5.06
N LEU A 87 -7.71 1.02 4.82
CA LEU A 87 -6.64 0.32 4.13
C LEU A 87 -5.71 -0.39 5.11
N ASP A 88 -5.59 -1.69 4.90
CA ASP A 88 -4.64 -2.59 5.53
C ASP A 88 -3.75 -3.18 4.43
N VAL A 89 -2.51 -2.72 4.35
CA VAL A 89 -1.61 -2.99 3.23
C VAL A 89 -0.24 -3.47 3.69
N ARG A 90 0.30 -4.48 3.01
CA ARG A 90 1.71 -4.86 3.06
C ARG A 90 2.33 -4.79 1.67
N VAL A 91 3.46 -4.11 1.56
CA VAL A 91 4.29 -4.05 0.35
C VAL A 91 5.61 -4.72 0.66
N VAL A 92 5.98 -5.71 -0.13
CA VAL A 92 7.30 -6.35 -0.07
C VAL A 92 8.15 -5.78 -1.19
N SER A 93 9.15 -4.98 -0.85
CA SER A 93 10.18 -4.55 -1.78
C SER A 93 11.42 -5.44 -1.64
N HIS A 94 12.05 -5.74 -2.76
CA HIS A 94 13.25 -6.57 -2.83
C HIS A 94 14.24 -5.97 -3.82
N TYR A 95 15.41 -5.60 -3.33
CA TYR A 95 16.51 -5.10 -4.14
C TYR A 95 17.81 -5.82 -3.80
N GLU A 96 18.40 -6.49 -4.80
CA GLU A 96 19.70 -7.17 -4.71
C GLU A 96 19.91 -8.01 -3.43
N GLY A 97 18.93 -8.85 -3.08
CA GLY A 97 18.99 -9.74 -1.93
C GLY A 97 18.52 -9.13 -0.59
N VAL A 98 18.24 -7.83 -0.54
CA VAL A 98 17.63 -7.19 0.64
C VAL A 98 16.12 -7.14 0.45
N LYS A 99 15.38 -7.75 1.36
CA LYS A 99 13.92 -7.75 1.39
C LYS A 99 13.41 -6.86 2.52
N VAL A 100 12.42 -6.03 2.22
CA VAL A 100 11.80 -5.10 3.17
C VAL A 100 10.30 -5.23 3.08
N VAL A 101 9.64 -5.32 4.23
CA VAL A 101 8.18 -5.26 4.35
C VAL A 101 7.80 -3.88 4.86
N VAL A 102 7.06 -3.12 4.04
CA VAL A 102 6.47 -1.84 4.42
C VAL A 102 4.98 -2.07 4.68
N ARG A 103 4.51 -1.56 5.81
CA ARG A 103 3.17 -1.78 6.34
C ARG A 103 2.41 -0.47 6.41
N MET A 104 1.12 -0.52 6.11
CA MET A 104 0.17 0.53 6.42
C MET A 104 -1.10 -0.06 7.00
N HIS A 105 -1.54 0.44 8.16
CA HIS A 105 -2.87 0.18 8.70
C HIS A 105 -3.26 1.28 9.68
N TYR A 106 -4.55 1.37 10.00
CA TYR A 106 -5.06 2.30 10.99
C TYR A 106 -4.64 1.89 12.40
N ILE A 107 -3.96 2.79 13.11
CA ILE A 107 -3.55 2.62 14.51
C ILE A 107 -4.55 3.38 15.38
N GLU A 108 -5.37 2.66 16.14
CA GLU A 108 -6.42 3.26 16.99
C GLU A 108 -5.84 4.23 18.03
N GLU A 109 -4.69 3.90 18.64
CA GLU A 109 -4.05 4.73 19.67
C GLU A 109 -3.52 6.06 19.11
N LEU A 110 -3.21 6.11 17.81
CA LEU A 110 -2.73 7.30 17.12
C LEU A 110 -3.83 7.99 16.32
N GLN A 111 -4.99 7.34 16.17
CA GLN A 111 -6.08 7.73 15.27
C GLN A 111 -5.56 8.06 13.86
N TYR A 112 -4.65 7.23 13.33
CA TYR A 112 -3.92 7.54 12.12
C TYR A 112 -3.56 6.29 11.29
N PRO A 113 -3.72 6.30 9.95
CA PRO A 113 -3.22 5.25 9.07
C PRO A 113 -1.69 5.36 8.95
N LEU A 114 -0.97 4.67 9.83
CA LEU A 114 0.48 4.78 9.94
C LEU A 114 1.18 3.92 8.89
N MET A 115 2.11 4.52 8.15
CA MET A 115 3.06 3.81 7.30
C MET A 115 4.38 3.61 8.06
N TYR A 116 4.90 2.39 8.06
CA TYR A 116 6.18 2.09 8.70
C TYR A 116 6.87 0.87 8.06
N VAL A 117 8.16 0.71 8.34
CA VAL A 117 8.90 -0.50 7.99
C VAL A 117 8.60 -1.56 9.05
N GLU A 118 7.97 -2.65 8.65
CA GLU A 118 7.59 -3.76 9.54
C GLU A 118 8.76 -4.72 9.74
N GLU A 119 9.41 -5.14 8.65
CA GLU A 119 10.50 -6.13 8.66
C GLU A 119 11.58 -5.77 7.63
N ILE A 120 12.82 -6.12 7.93
CA ILE A 120 13.97 -6.06 7.01
C ILE A 120 14.80 -7.32 7.22
N ASP A 121 15.08 -8.03 6.12
CA ASP A 121 16.01 -9.16 6.07
C ASP A 121 17.46 -8.72 5.77
#